data_AF-A0AAX4H748-F1
#
_entry.id   AF-A0AAX4H748-F1
#
_cell.length_a   1.000
_cell.length_b   1.000
_cell.length_c   1.000
_cell.angle_alpha   90.00
_cell.angle_beta   90.00
_cell.angle_gamma   90.00
#
_symmetry.space_group_name_H-M   'P 1'
#
loop_
_entity.id
_entity.type
_entity.pdbx_description
1 polymer ?
#
loop_
_entity_poly.entity_id
_entity_poly.type
_entity_poly.pdbx_seq_one_letter_code
_entity_poly.pdbx_strand_id
1 'polypeptide(L)'
;MGGREQYTDYKIVCRTNIPAFKKRESAVRRRYSDFVAFRKMLEQELNRVVIPPLPGKILLSLNKFNDLNIESRRQGLEKFLTIVSGHPLLQTGLPTLVDFIQNERWEPRNTYY
;
A
#
# COMPACT_ATOMS: atom_id res chain seq x y z
N MET A 1 8.41 11.70 -28.12
CA MET A 1 7.88 10.34 -27.88
C MET A 1 8.06 10.01 -26.40
N GLY A 2 7.08 10.35 -25.57
CA GLY A 2 7.15 10.06 -24.13
C GLY A 2 6.96 8.56 -23.92
N GLY A 3 8.03 7.87 -23.53
CA GLY A 3 7.95 6.46 -23.17
C GLY A 3 6.96 6.29 -22.02
N ARG A 4 5.84 5.62 -22.27
CA ARG A 4 4.91 5.21 -21.21
C ARG A 4 5.69 4.23 -20.33
N GLU A 5 6.16 4.68 -19.16
CA GLU A 5 6.76 3.80 -18.17
C GLU A 5 5.75 2.71 -17.82
N GLN A 6 6.05 1.47 -18.24
CA GLN A 6 5.25 0.31 -17.88
C GLN A 6 5.48 -0.02 -16.41
N TYR A 7 4.39 -0.05 -15.64
CA TYR A 7 4.38 -0.40 -14.23
C TYR A 7 3.40 -1.55 -13.97
N THR A 8 3.69 -2.34 -12.94
CA THR A 8 2.76 -3.33 -12.40
C THR A 8 1.99 -2.70 -11.25
N ASP A 9 0.66 -2.77 -11.32
CA ASP A 9 -0.25 -2.42 -10.24
C ASP A 9 -0.86 -3.67 -9.60
N TYR A 10 -1.36 -3.50 -8.38
CA TYR A 10 -1.97 -4.56 -7.58
C TYR A 10 -3.39 -4.14 -7.22
N LYS A 11 -4.36 -5.02 -7.51
CA LYS A 11 -5.74 -4.83 -7.08
C LYS A 11 -5.84 -5.19 -5.59
N ILE A 12 -6.14 -4.20 -4.77
CA ILE A 12 -6.44 -4.37 -3.36
C ILE A 12 -7.95 -4.53 -3.24
N VAL A 13 -8.42 -5.64 -2.68
CA VAL A 13 -9.83 -5.85 -2.33
C VAL A 13 -9.92 -5.83 -0.81
N CYS A 14 -10.69 -4.91 -0.27
CA CYS A 14 -10.92 -4.79 1.16
C CYS A 14 -12.38 -5.13 1.47
N ARG A 15 -12.57 -6.09 2.37
CA ARG A 15 -13.85 -6.44 2.99
C ARG A 15 -13.69 -6.35 4.49
N THR A 16 -14.48 -5.50 5.13
CA THR A 16 -14.30 -5.20 6.55
C THR A 16 -15.62 -4.78 7.22
N ASN A 17 -15.73 -5.08 8.51
CA ASN A 17 -16.78 -4.59 9.40
C ASN A 17 -16.24 -3.53 10.39
N ILE A 18 -14.98 -3.11 10.26
CA ILE A 18 -14.34 -2.14 11.13
C ILE A 18 -15.01 -0.77 10.93
N PRO A 19 -15.54 -0.11 11.98
CA PRO A 19 -16.26 1.16 11.86
C PRO A 19 -15.48 2.33 11.26
N ALA A 20 -14.14 2.29 11.34
CA ALA A 20 -13.27 3.31 10.75
C ALA A 20 -13.32 3.34 9.21
N PHE A 21 -13.72 2.24 8.56
CA PHE A 21 -13.83 2.16 7.11
C PHE A 21 -15.21 2.62 6.65
N LYS A 22 -15.24 3.55 5.68
CA LYS A 22 -16.48 4.14 5.16
C LYS A 22 -17.30 3.13 4.35
N LYS A 23 -16.62 2.23 3.63
CA LYS A 23 -17.25 1.18 2.81
C LYS A 23 -16.98 -0.20 3.44
N ARG A 24 -17.98 -1.09 3.43
CA ARG A 24 -17.81 -2.49 3.86
C ARG A 24 -17.03 -3.32 2.85
N GLU A 25 -17.14 -2.98 1.57
CA GLU A 25 -16.39 -3.58 0.47
C GLU A 25 -15.86 -2.47 -0.44
N SER A 26 -14.59 -2.61 -0.86
CA SER A 26 -13.94 -1.69 -1.78
C SER A 26 -12.86 -2.40 -2.57
N ALA A 27 -12.61 -1.92 -3.79
CA ALA A 27 -11.51 -2.39 -4.62
C ALA A 27 -10.77 -1.19 -5.21
N VAL A 28 -9.46 -1.11 -5.00
CA VAL A 28 -8.60 -0.05 -5.55
C VAL A 28 -7.36 -0.67 -6.19
N ARG A 29 -6.67 0.08 -7.04
CA ARG A 29 -5.40 -0.34 -7.66
C ARG A 29 -4.26 0.52 -7.14
N ARG A 30 -3.14 -0.11 -6.76
CA ARG A 30 -1.94 0.55 -6.23
C ARG A 30 -0.67 -0.02 -6.84
N ARG A 31 0.29 0.85 -7.10
CA ARG A 31 1.63 0.47 -7.54
C ARG A 31 2.54 0.31 -6.34
N TYR A 32 3.64 -0.43 -6.49
CA TYR A 32 4.63 -0.59 -5.41
C TYR A 32 5.16 0.76 -4.87
N SER A 33 5.34 1.76 -5.74
CA SER A 33 5.72 3.13 -5.33
C SER A 33 4.74 3.74 -4.34
N ASP A 34 3.45 3.47 -4.52
CA ASP A 34 2.38 4.00 -3.68
C ASP A 34 2.46 3.40 -2.28
N PHE A 35 2.76 2.09 -2.18
CA PHE A 35 3.03 1.44 -0.89
C PHE A 35 4.26 2.00 -0.18
N VAL A 36 5.33 2.33 -0.92
CA VAL A 36 6.54 2.94 -0.34
C VAL A 36 6.22 4.32 0.24
N ALA A 37 5.47 5.15 -0.49
CA ALA A 37 5.03 6.45 0.01
C ALA A 37 4.08 6.31 1.21
N PHE A 38 3.12 5.38 1.13
CA PHE A 38 2.20 5.09 2.22
C PHE A 38 2.92 4.64 3.49
N ARG A 39 3.89 3.72 3.39
CA ARG A 39 4.71 3.29 4.55
C ARG A 39 5.42 4.48 5.21
N LYS A 40 6.01 5.37 4.43
CA LYS A 40 6.67 6.57 4.96
C LYS A 40 5.69 7.49 5.70
N MET A 41 4.48 7.67 5.16
CA MET A 41 3.44 8.46 5.83
C MET A 41 3.03 7.84 7.16
N LEU A 42 2.85 6.51 7.20
CA LEU A 42 2.58 5.82 8.46
C LEU A 42 3.72 5.97 9.47
N GLU A 43 4.98 5.88 9.02
CA GLU A 43 6.15 6.08 9.88
C GLU A 43 6.19 7.51 10.45
N GLN A 44 5.83 8.52 9.66
CA GLN A 44 5.78 9.92 10.09
C GLN A 44 4.60 10.23 11.03
N GLU A 45 3.42 9.65 10.77
CA GLU A 45 2.22 9.87 11.58
C GLU A 45 2.24 9.05 12.87
N LEU A 46 2.97 7.93 12.92
CA LEU A 46 3.02 7.01 14.07
C LEU A 46 4.45 6.68 14.52
N ASN A 47 5.14 7.68 15.06
CA ASN A 47 6.50 7.53 15.62
C ASN A 47 6.63 6.49 16.75
N ARG A 48 5.51 5.99 17.31
CA ARG A 48 5.48 4.99 18.40
C ARG A 48 5.15 3.58 17.93
N VAL A 49 4.83 3.38 16.66
CA VAL A 49 4.41 2.08 16.10
C VAL A 49 5.46 1.60 15.12
N VAL A 50 5.89 0.34 15.28
CA VAL A 50 6.82 -0.29 14.34
C VAL A 50 6.03 -0.66 13.07
N ILE A 51 6.27 0.08 11.98
CA ILE A 51 5.62 -0.19 10.70
C ILE A 51 6.33 -1.38 10.02
N PRO A 52 5.59 -2.44 9.62
CA PRO A 52 6.19 -3.61 9.00
C PRO A 52 6.98 -3.26 7.73
N PRO A 53 8.04 -4.02 7.41
CA PRO A 53 8.80 -3.81 6.19
C PRO A 53 7.96 -4.19 4.95
N LEU A 54 8.15 -3.45 3.85
CA LEU A 54 7.63 -3.85 2.56
C LEU A 54 8.47 -5.00 1.98
N PRO A 55 7.89 -5.87 1.14
CA PRO A 55 8.68 -6.84 0.38
C PRO A 55 9.75 -6.11 -0.42
N GLY A 56 10.96 -6.64 -0.42
CA GLY A 56 12.14 -5.97 -0.98
C GLY A 56 11.89 -5.41 -2.39
N LYS A 57 12.40 -4.20 -2.64
CA LYS A 57 12.43 -3.61 -3.98
C LYS A 57 13.23 -4.57 -4.86
N ILE A 58 12.59 -5.16 -5.87
CA ILE A 58 13.28 -6.05 -6.81
C ILE A 58 14.18 -5.15 -7.65
N LEU A 59 15.47 -5.12 -7.32
CA LEU A 59 16.48 -4.27 -7.95
C LEU A 59 16.92 -4.79 -9.32
N LEU A 60 16.47 -5.98 -9.72
CA LEU A 60 16.81 -6.57 -11.01
C LEU A 60 15.75 -6.16 -12.05
N SER A 61 16.03 -5.06 -12.76
CA SER A 61 15.23 -4.54 -13.89
C SER A 61 14.88 -5.62 -14.93
N LEU A 62 15.73 -6.65 -15.07
CA LEU A 62 15.54 -7.80 -15.96
C LEU A 62 14.39 -8.74 -15.52
N ASN A 63 14.08 -8.81 -14.23
CA ASN A 63 13.07 -9.75 -13.68
C ASN A 63 11.81 -9.04 -13.15
N LYS A 64 11.59 -7.76 -13.49
CA LYS A 64 10.45 -6.98 -12.98
C LYS A 64 9.08 -7.51 -13.46
N PHE A 65 9.07 -8.26 -14.56
CA PHE A 65 7.89 -8.88 -15.15
C PHE A 65 7.85 -10.40 -14.97
N ASN A 66 8.75 -10.97 -14.16
CA ASN A 66 8.68 -12.39 -13.86
C ASN A 66 7.47 -12.67 -12.94
N ASP A 67 6.59 -13.59 -13.31
CA ASP A 67 5.34 -13.88 -12.57
C ASP A 67 5.62 -14.29 -11.12
N LEU A 68 6.70 -15.06 -10.87
CA LEU A 68 7.13 -15.45 -9.52
C LEU A 68 7.46 -14.23 -8.64
N ASN A 69 8.05 -13.20 -9.23
CA ASN A 69 8.40 -11.97 -8.55
C ASN A 69 7.18 -11.08 -8.28
N ILE A 70 6.25 -11.04 -9.23
CA ILE A 70 4.98 -10.32 -9.09
C ILE A 70 4.15 -10.94 -7.96
N GLU A 71 4.07 -12.27 -7.92
CA GLU A 71 3.31 -13.00 -6.90
C GLU A 71 3.95 -12.92 -5.52
N SER A 72 5.28 -13.11 -5.42
CA SER A 72 6.01 -12.93 -4.15
C SER A 72 5.82 -11.51 -3.60
N ARG A 73 5.89 -10.49 -4.48
CA ARG A 73 5.57 -9.11 -4.09
C ARG A 73 4.11 -8.96 -3.66
N ARG A 74 3.16 -9.52 -4.40
CA ARG A 74 1.72 -9.47 -4.05
C ARG A 74 1.48 -10.02 -2.64
N GLN A 75 2.06 -11.17 -2.30
CA GLN A 75 1.97 -11.79 -0.98
C GLN A 75 2.57 -10.91 0.12
N GLY A 76 3.73 -10.30 -0.13
CA GLY A 76 4.34 -9.38 0.82
C GLY A 76 3.52 -8.11 1.05
N LEU A 77 2.93 -7.56 -0.02
CA LEU A 77 2.04 -6.38 0.06
C LEU A 77 0.74 -6.70 0.80
N GLU A 78 0.16 -7.88 0.54
CA GLU A 78 -1.00 -8.38 1.27
C GLU A 78 -0.70 -8.54 2.76
N LYS A 79 0.41 -9.19 3.11
CA LYS A 79 0.84 -9.35 4.51
C LYS A 79 1.04 -8.00 5.20
N PHE A 80 1.67 -7.04 4.52
CA PHE A 80 1.83 -5.68 5.02
C PHE A 80 0.47 -5.02 5.34
N LEU A 81 -0.48 -5.05 4.40
CA LEU A 81 -1.81 -4.48 4.61
C LEU A 81 -2.58 -5.19 5.73
N THR A 82 -2.50 -6.52 5.81
CA THR A 82 -3.16 -7.28 6.89
C THR A 82 -2.63 -6.88 8.27
N ILE A 83 -1.30 -6.71 8.42
CA ILE A 83 -0.70 -6.28 9.70
C ILE A 83 -1.13 -4.85 10.04
N VAL A 84 -1.01 -3.93 9.07
CA VAL A 84 -1.33 -2.51 9.31
C VAL A 84 -2.82 -2.33 9.59
N SER A 85 -3.68 -3.01 8.82
CA SER A 85 -5.13 -2.94 8.97
C SER A 85 -5.64 -3.60 10.24
N GLY A 86 -4.95 -4.60 10.80
CA GLY A 86 -5.31 -5.25 12.06
C GLY A 86 -4.81 -4.51 13.33
N HIS A 87 -3.95 -3.51 13.19
CA HIS A 87 -3.33 -2.85 14.35
C HIS A 87 -4.27 -1.78 14.93
N PRO A 88 -4.70 -1.87 16.21
CA PRO A 88 -5.72 -0.99 16.79
C PRO A 88 -5.40 0.51 16.67
N LEU A 89 -4.14 0.90 16.93
CA LEU A 89 -3.73 2.31 16.83
C LEU A 89 -3.70 2.84 15.39
N LEU A 90 -3.53 1.96 14.40
CA LEU A 90 -3.55 2.33 12.98
C LEU A 90 -4.98 2.46 12.46
N GLN A 91 -5.90 1.64 12.99
CA GLN A 91 -7.33 1.71 12.67
C GLN A 91 -8.00 2.97 13.25
N THR A 92 -7.64 3.36 14.48
CA THR A 92 -8.26 4.51 15.16
C THR A 92 -7.55 5.82 14.90
N GLY A 93 -6.26 5.76 14.55
CA GLY A 93 -5.40 6.93 14.48
C GLY A 93 -5.52 7.73 13.18
N LEU A 94 -5.71 7.09 12.02
CA LEU A 94 -5.35 7.74 10.74
C LEU A 94 -6.39 7.59 9.62
N PRO A 95 -6.86 8.71 9.03
CA PRO A 95 -7.59 8.66 7.76
C PRO A 95 -6.72 8.12 6.62
N THR A 96 -5.39 8.22 6.74
CA THR A 96 -4.41 7.81 5.72
C THR A 96 -4.54 6.33 5.34
N LEU A 97 -4.75 5.44 6.31
CA LEU A 97 -4.96 4.00 6.06
C LEU A 97 -6.25 3.75 5.26
N VAL A 98 -7.36 4.36 5.71
CA VAL A 98 -8.66 4.20 5.06
C VAL A 98 -8.64 4.80 3.66
N ASP A 99 -7.99 5.95 3.49
CA ASP A 99 -7.81 6.63 2.21
C ASP A 99 -6.99 5.76 1.25
N PHE A 100 -5.87 5.19 1.70
CA PHE A 100 -5.05 4.30 0.87
C PHE A 100 -5.82 3.06 0.38
N ILE A 101 -6.69 2.49 1.22
CA ILE A 101 -7.42 1.26 0.91
C ILE A 101 -8.72 1.52 0.12
N GLN A 102 -9.41 2.65 0.34
CA GLN A 102 -10.76 2.88 -0.22
C GLN A 102 -10.86 3.98 -1.27
N ASN A 103 -9.89 4.91 -1.33
CA ASN A 103 -9.95 6.05 -2.25
C ASN A 103 -9.26 5.71 -3.58
N GLU A 104 -9.99 5.52 -4.66
CA GLU A 104 -9.39 5.18 -5.97
C GLU A 104 -8.31 6.17 -6.42
N ARG A 105 -8.50 7.45 -6.12
CA ARG A 105 -7.60 8.56 -6.49
C ARG A 105 -6.65 8.94 -5.34
N TRP A 106 -6.22 7.95 -4.56
CA TRP A 106 -5.23 8.21 -3.52
C TRP A 106 -3.94 8.74 -4.15
N GLU A 107 -3.46 9.84 -3.60
CA GLU A 107 -2.18 10.45 -3.94
C GLU A 107 -1.41 10.66 -2.65
N PRO A 108 -0.07 10.49 -2.68
CA PRO A 108 0.75 10.79 -1.53
C PRO A 108 0.64 12.29 -1.19
N ARG A 109 0.07 12.62 -0.03
CA ARG A 109 0.05 13.98 0.52
C ARG A 109 1.49 14.43 0.81
N ASN A 110 2.05 15.28 -0.05
CA ASN A 110 3.41 15.82 0.00
C ASN A 110 4.53 14.77 0.01
N THR A 111 4.97 14.34 -1.17
CA THR A 111 6.38 14.00 -1.38
C THR A 111 7.09 15.20 -1.99
N TYR A 112 7.42 16.20 -1.15
CA TYR A 112 8.49 17.13 -1.50
C TYR A 112 9.78 16.29 -1.52
N TYR A 113 10.37 16.18 -2.71
CA TYR A 113 11.78 15.87 -2.88
C TYR A 113 12.53 17.19 -3.03
#